data_AF-A0A494QYB7-F1
#
_entry.id   AF-A0A494QYB7-F1
#
_cell.length_a   1.000
_cell.length_b   1.000
_cell.length_c   1.000
_cell.angle_alpha   90.00
_cell.angle_beta   90.00
_cell.angle_gamma   90.00
#
_symmetry.space_group_name_H-M   'P 1'
#
loop_
_entity.id
_entity.type
_entity.pdbx_description
1 polymer ?
#
loop_
_entity_poly.entity_id
_entity_poly.type
_entity_poly.pdbx_seq_one_letter_code
_entity_poly.pdbx_strand_id
1 'polypeptide(L)' 'MKGVGIFAFVAGICWVVFALSMDVSVATGAGGRVNNLGLMADRQVYTIGGGIIALAGLLMMLVGDKGSTSGHAEVSE' A
#
# COMPACT_ATOMS: atom_id res chain seq x y z
N MET A 1 5.98 16.23 4.62
CA MET A 1 5.20 15.20 3.88
C MET A 1 5.83 13.82 3.93
N LYS A 2 7.16 13.68 3.95
CA LYS A 2 7.85 12.38 3.93
C LYS A 2 7.43 11.40 5.04
N GLY A 3 7.30 11.86 6.29
CA GLY A 3 6.88 11.00 7.40
C GLY A 3 5.48 10.39 7.22
N VAL A 4 4.52 11.19 6.75
CA VAL A 4 3.17 10.71 6.40
C VAL A 4 3.22 9.75 5.22
N GLY A 5 4.05 10.03 4.21
CA GLY A 5 4.28 9.15 3.07
C GLY A 5 4.85 7.78 3.47
N ILE A 6 5.85 7.75 4.37
CA ILE A 6 6.42 6.51 4.91
C ILE A 6 5.35 5.71 5.67
N PHE A 7 4.60 6.37 6.55
CA PHE A 7 3.54 5.71 7.30
C PHE A 7 2.47 5.11 6.38
N ALA A 8 1.99 5.87 5.39
CA ALA A 8 1.02 5.40 4.41
C ALA A 8 1.58 4.25 3.56
N PHE A 9 2.86 4.32 3.16
CA PHE A 9 3.51 3.27 2.40
C PHE A 9 3.55 1.96 3.21
N VAL A 10 4.03 2.00 4.45
CA VAL A 10 4.09 0.83 5.33
C VAL A 10 2.70 0.26 5.59
N ALA A 11 1.72 1.11 5.91
CA ALA A 11 0.33 0.68 6.11
C ALA A 11 -0.25 -0.01 4.87
N GLY A 12 0.01 0.55 3.67
CA GLY A 12 -0.42 -0.03 2.40
C GLY A 12 0.23 -1.40 2.13
N ILE A 13 1.53 -1.54 2.38
CA ILE A 13 2.24 -2.83 2.24
C ILE A 13 1.66 -3.87 3.22
N CYS A 14 1.47 -3.52 4.49
CA CYS A 14 0.83 -4.41 5.47
C CYS A 14 -0.57 -4.84 5.02
N TRP A 15 -1.35 -3.92 4.45
CA TRP A 15 -2.69 -4.21 3.91
C TRP A 15 -2.65 -5.18 2.73
N VAL A 16 -1.70 -5.01 1.80
CA VAL A 16 -1.52 -5.94 0.67
C VAL A 16 -1.13 -7.33 1.18
N VAL A 17 -0.23 -7.44 2.15
CA VAL A 17 0.16 -8.74 2.73
C VAL A 17 -1.05 -9.41 3.39
N PHE A 18 -1.88 -8.65 4.11
CA PHE A 18 -3.14 -9.15 4.65
C PHE A 18 -4.07 -9.68 3.56
N ALA A 19 -4.31 -8.89 2.50
CA ALA A 19 -5.16 -9.30 1.38
C ALA A 19 -4.62 -10.56 0.69
N LEU A 20 -3.31 -10.64 0.47
CA LEU A 20 -2.66 -11.80 -0.14
C LEU A 20 -2.73 -13.06 0.73
N SER A 21 -2.95 -12.92 2.03
CA SER A 21 -3.09 -14.03 2.98
C SER A 21 -4.53 -14.56 3.09
N MET A 22 -5.51 -13.92 2.45
CA MET A 22 -6.91 -14.36 2.49
C MET A 22 -7.07 -15.72 1.83
N ASP A 23 -7.72 -16.65 2.53
CA ASP A 23 -8.16 -17.92 1.97
C ASP A 23 -9.35 -17.68 1.03
N VAL A 24 -9.16 -17.98 -0.24
CA VAL A 24 -10.17 -17.82 -1.29
C VAL A 24 -10.93 -19.11 -1.60
N SER A 25 -10.72 -20.14 -0.80
CA SER A 25 -11.29 -21.47 -1.02
C SER A 25 -12.46 -21.78 -0.09
N VAL A 26 -13.40 -22.58 -0.59
CA VAL A 26 -14.53 -23.11 0.18
C VAL A 26 -14.55 -24.62 0.10
N ALA A 27 -14.95 -25.28 1.19
CA ALA A 27 -15.11 -26.73 1.22
C ALA A 27 -16.27 -27.16 0.31
N THR A 28 -16.09 -28.28 -0.39
CA THR A 28 -17.12 -28.93 -1.20
C THR A 28 -17.69 -30.13 -0.44
N GLY A 29 -18.95 -30.48 -0.72
CA GLY A 29 -19.61 -31.64 -0.10
C GLY A 29 -18.95 -32.99 -0.41
N ALA A 30 -18.02 -33.04 -1.36
CA ALA A 30 -17.24 -34.22 -1.73
C ALA A 30 -15.86 -34.30 -1.02
N GLY A 31 -15.63 -33.49 0.01
CA GLY A 31 -14.38 -33.51 0.79
C GLY A 31 -13.21 -32.74 0.16
N GLY A 32 -13.44 -32.00 -0.92
CA GLY A 32 -12.46 -31.13 -1.57
C GLY A 32 -12.60 -29.67 -1.16
N ARG A 33 -11.72 -28.81 -1.71
CA ARG A 33 -11.88 -27.35 -1.65
C ARG A 33 -11.79 -26.79 -3.06
N VAL A 34 -12.60 -25.77 -3.35
CA VAL A 34 -12.57 -25.05 -4.63
C VAL A 34 -12.40 -23.57 -4.38
N ASN A 35 -11.72 -22.89 -5.30
CA ASN A 35 -11.59 -21.44 -5.23
C ASN A 35 -12.92 -20.78 -5.57
N ASN A 36 -13.39 -19.92 -4.67
CA ASN A 36 -14.63 -19.19 -4.82
C ASN A 36 -14.37 -17.86 -5.53
N LEU A 37 -15.08 -17.60 -6.61
CA LEU A 37 -14.94 -16.38 -7.42
C LEU A 37 -15.24 -15.10 -6.63
N GLY A 38 -16.21 -15.14 -5.70
CA GLY A 38 -16.54 -14.00 -4.84
C GLY A 38 -15.39 -13.69 -3.87
N LEU A 39 -14.88 -14.71 -3.17
CA LEU A 39 -13.73 -14.55 -2.28
C LEU A 39 -12.46 -14.11 -3.03
N MET A 40 -12.26 -14.59 -4.26
CA MET A 40 -11.20 -14.11 -5.13
C MET A 40 -11.38 -12.65 -5.53
N ALA A 41 -12.60 -12.22 -5.85
CA ALA A 41 -12.90 -10.82 -6.15
C ALA A 41 -12.67 -9.93 -4.92
N ASP A 42 -13.08 -10.35 -3.73
CA ASP A 42 -12.82 -9.63 -2.48
C ASP A 42 -11.33 -9.46 -2.24
N ARG A 43 -10.55 -10.56 -2.31
CA ARG A 43 -9.09 -10.51 -2.21
C ARG A 43 -8.49 -9.52 -3.22
N GLN A 44 -8.99 -9.50 -4.45
CA GLN A 44 -8.52 -8.58 -5.48
C GLN A 44 -8.83 -7.12 -5.11
N VAL A 45 -10.05 -6.82 -4.64
CA VAL A 45 -10.45 -5.49 -4.19
C VAL A 45 -9.57 -5.01 -3.03
N TYR A 46 -9.34 -5.85 -2.02
CA TYR A 46 -8.45 -5.50 -0.91
C TYR A 46 -6.99 -5.31 -1.36
N THR A 47 -6.52 -6.13 -2.31
CA THR A 47 -5.18 -6.02 -2.88
C THR A 47 -5.02 -4.71 -3.65
N ILE A 48 -6.00 -4.33 -4.47
CA ILE A 48 -6.01 -3.07 -5.23
C ILE A 48 -6.05 -1.88 -4.24
N GLY A 49 -6.93 -1.93 -3.24
CA GLY A 49 -7.03 -0.88 -2.23
C GLY A 49 -5.71 -0.66 -1.48
N GLY A 50 -5.10 -1.73 -0.97
CA GLY A 50 -3.79 -1.67 -0.33
C GLY A 50 -2.69 -1.17 -1.27
N GLY A 51 -2.72 -1.60 -2.53
CA GLY A 51 -1.79 -1.16 -3.57
C GLY A 51 -1.88 0.34 -3.86
N ILE A 52 -3.10 0.89 -3.91
CA ILE A 52 -3.31 2.34 -4.08
C ILE A 52 -2.76 3.12 -2.88
N ILE A 53 -3.00 2.64 -1.65
CA ILE A 53 -2.47 3.28 -0.43
C ILE A 53 -0.94 3.26 -0.44
N ALA A 54 -0.35 2.11 -0.76
CA ALA A 54 1.11 1.99 -0.88
C ALA A 54 1.65 2.94 -1.96
N LEU A 55 1.06 2.95 -3.15
CA LEU A 55 1.47 3.84 -4.24
C LEU A 55 1.37 5.32 -3.85
N ALA A 56 0.28 5.73 -3.20
CA ALA A 56 0.11 7.09 -2.72
C ALA A 56 1.19 7.48 -1.68
N GLY A 57 1.47 6.60 -0.72
CA GLY A 57 2.54 6.80 0.26
C GLY A 57 3.91 6.94 -0.41
N LEU A 58 4.21 6.08 -1.37
CA LEU A 58 5.43 6.13 -2.17
C LEU A 58 5.56 7.46 -2.92
N LEU A 59 4.51 7.89 -3.63
CA LEU A 59 4.51 9.16 -4.36
C LEU A 59 4.74 10.36 -3.44
N MET A 60 4.12 10.38 -2.25
CA MET A 60 4.35 11.44 -1.26
C MET A 60 5.81 11.49 -0.76
N MET A 61 6.48 10.34 -0.66
CA MET A 61 7.89 10.28 -0.30
C MET A 61 8.78 10.86 -1.42
N LEU A 62 8.51 10.49 -2.67
CA LEU A 62 9.29 10.90 -3.83
C LEU A 62 9.13 12.40 -4.16
N VAL A 63 7.91 12.94 -4.03
CA VAL A 63 7.62 14.35 -4.35
C VAL A 63 7.99 15.29 -3.21
N GLY A 64 7.95 14.83 -1.96
CA GLY A 64 8.18 15.65 -0.76
C GLY A 64 9.63 16.09 -0.50
N ASP A 65 10.58 15.84 -1.42
CA ASP A 65 12.01 16.15 -1.24
C ASP A 65 12.43 17.53 -1.78
N LYS A 66 11.60 18.22 -2.58
CA LYS A 66 11.98 19.48 -3.25
C LYS A 66 11.83 20.75 -2.38
N GLY A 67 12.19 20.71 -1.10
CA GLY A 67 11.87 21.81 -0.16
C GLY A 67 12.97 22.27 0.81
N SER A 68 14.18 21.70 0.77
CA SER A 68 15.23 22.05 1.74
C SER A 68 16.54 22.46 1.07
N THR A 69 16.48 23.44 0.17
CA THR A 69 17.60 24.37 -0.01
C THR A 69 17.37 25.53 0.95
N SER A 70 17.95 25.41 2.14
CA SER A 70 18.25 26.59 2.97
C SER A 70 19.43 27.28 2.28
N GLY A 71 19.15 28.33 1.52
CA GLY A 71 20.15 29.27 1.07
C GLY A 71 20.61 30.09 2.27
N HIS A 72 21.61 29.61 2.99
CA HIS A 72 22.43 30.44 3.86
C HIS A 72 23.65 30.88 3.05
N ALA A 73 23.51 32.01 2.37
CA ALA A 73 24.64 32.81 1.92
C ALA A 73 24.34 34.23 2.40
N GLU A 74 24.81 34.53 3.61
CA GLU A 74 24.78 35.88 4.15
C GLU A 74 25.58 36.82 3.24
N VAL A 75 24.93 37.90 2.87
CA VAL A 75 25.55 39.09 2.31
C VAL A 75 26.49 39.63 3.38
N SER A 76 27.79 39.66 3.10
CA SER A 76 28.75 40.54 3.78
C SER A 76 29.19 41.58 2.75
N GLU A 77 29.17 42.83 3.18
CA GLU A 77 29.27 44.11 2.46
C GLU A 77 30.34 44.25 1.37
#